data_AF-A0A0D0A4N2-F1
#
_entry.id   AF-A0A0D0A4N2-F1
#
_cell.length_a   1.000
_cell.length_b   1.000
_cell.length_c   1.000
_cell.angle_alpha   90.00
_cell.angle_beta   90.00
_cell.angle_gamma   90.00
#
_symmetry.space_group_name_H-M   'P 1'
#
loop_
_entity.id
_entity.type
_entity.pdbx_description
1 polymer ?
#
loop_
_entity_poly.entity_id
_entity_poly.type
_entity_poly.pdbx_seq_one_letter_code
_entity_poly.pdbx_strand_id
1 'polypeptide(L)'
;MASASAIGKLSREEFRRQKDLEAARKAGTAPAALDEEGKPINPHIPQYISQAPWYLDTGAPSLSHQRRPAAAKPPSEIDSWYDRGARAGPAAKKYRKGACENCGAMTHKKQDCLERPRKKGAKFTNKDIQADEVIQEVHTGYDAKRDRWNGFDPAEHTRIYEEFEALEEARKKFREEEIDKQTATDLATARKVAKAGKEKKDADPDFGSSDEEDADEDKYADAADAVGQKLDTKTRITVRNLRIREDTAKYLINLDPESAYYDPKTRSMRDAPLKNVPPEEARFAGENFFRYSGEAPQVQQLQLFAWQAAQRGNDVHLNAAPTQGQLLHEEFEEKKEKMRDINKVSVLAKYGGEQYLERAPREVLDSQSEYYVEYSRTGQVIKGKERVKARSKYAEDVYINNHTAVWGSWYDVASGSWGYACCHSSTHVSYCSGEAGKLAAQASTAQALLAPSSSQLGNSSNPDEQTEASNAPTEQNYSKKRVGEGDVALDKERLAQALAEEKKRKAWGGDEDRHNKRKRGEIGTHDVTEEELEAYRMTRLKGDDPMASYVDDEDVY
;
A
#
# COMPACT_ATOMS: atom_id res chain seq x y z
N MET A 1 47.61 -21.16 28.59
CA MET A 1 48.93 -20.79 29.15
C MET A 1 49.00 -19.28 29.25
N ALA A 2 48.56 -18.73 30.38
CA ALA A 2 48.64 -17.29 30.65
C ALA A 2 50.10 -16.94 30.99
N SER A 3 50.74 -16.11 30.18
CA SER A 3 52.02 -15.50 30.53
C SER A 3 51.71 -14.10 31.04
N ALA A 4 51.96 -13.89 32.34
CA ALA A 4 51.94 -12.57 32.95
C ALA A 4 52.98 -11.68 32.24
N SER A 5 52.50 -10.66 31.52
CA SER A 5 53.37 -9.66 30.90
C SER A 5 53.95 -8.77 31.99
N ALA A 6 55.06 -9.22 32.59
CA ALA A 6 55.95 -8.34 33.33
C ALA A 6 56.39 -7.20 32.42
N ILE A 7 56.50 -6.00 32.97
CA ILE A 7 56.91 -4.73 32.35
C ILE A 7 58.40 -4.81 31.93
N GLY A 8 58.69 -5.72 31.00
CA GLY A 8 59.97 -5.87 30.32
C GLY A 8 59.93 -5.10 29.01
N LYS A 9 61.05 -4.49 28.64
CA LYS A 9 61.20 -3.82 27.34
C LYS A 9 60.87 -4.82 26.23
N LEU A 10 59.77 -4.60 25.51
CA LEU A 10 59.40 -5.39 24.33
C LEU A 10 60.57 -5.42 23.35
N SER A 11 60.86 -6.59 22.77
CA SER A 11 61.84 -6.68 21.70
C SER A 11 61.38 -5.85 20.49
N ARG A 12 62.33 -5.35 19.69
CA ARG A 12 62.02 -4.54 18.49
C ARG A 12 61.09 -5.29 17.52
N GLU A 13 61.22 -6.61 17.45
CA GLU A 13 60.37 -7.45 16.61
C GLU A 13 58.96 -7.58 17.16
N GLU A 14 58.79 -7.75 18.49
CA GLU A 14 57.46 -7.77 19.12
C GLU A 14 56.76 -6.42 19.03
N PHE A 15 57.49 -5.31 19.20
CA PHE A 15 56.91 -3.96 19.03
C PHE A 15 56.42 -3.73 17.60
N ARG A 16 57.21 -4.14 16.59
CA ARG A 16 56.79 -4.11 15.18
C ARG A 16 55.55 -4.98 14.97
N ARG A 17 55.56 -6.22 15.46
CA ARG A 17 54.39 -7.12 15.39
C ARG A 17 53.16 -6.50 16.04
N GLN A 18 53.27 -5.87 17.19
CA GLN A 18 52.16 -5.18 17.85
C GLN A 18 51.64 -4.01 17.01
N LYS A 19 52.53 -3.19 16.43
CA LYS A 19 52.14 -2.08 15.55
C LYS A 19 51.50 -2.56 14.24
N ASP A 20 52.02 -3.62 13.65
CA ASP A 20 51.45 -4.22 12.44
C ASP A 20 50.08 -4.85 12.73
N LEU A 21 49.92 -5.48 13.90
CA LEU A 21 48.62 -5.97 14.37
C LEU A 21 47.64 -4.83 14.65
N GLU A 22 48.07 -3.73 15.26
CA GLU A 22 47.23 -2.52 15.44
C GLU A 22 46.83 -1.91 14.10
N ALA A 23 47.75 -1.84 13.14
CA ALA A 23 47.46 -1.34 11.79
C ALA A 23 46.48 -2.26 11.06
N ALA A 24 46.66 -3.58 11.15
CA ALA A 24 45.73 -4.58 10.61
C ALA A 24 44.35 -4.48 11.27
N ARG A 25 44.28 -4.29 12.59
CA ARG A 25 43.03 -4.06 13.33
C ARG A 25 42.34 -2.77 12.88
N LYS A 26 43.10 -1.69 12.71
CA LYS A 26 42.59 -0.41 12.21
C LYS A 26 42.14 -0.48 10.75
N ALA A 27 42.74 -1.37 9.97
CA ALA A 27 42.33 -1.70 8.61
C ALA A 27 41.15 -2.68 8.54
N GLY A 28 40.70 -3.25 9.67
CA GLY A 28 39.62 -4.23 9.73
C GLY A 28 40.00 -5.64 9.25
N THR A 29 41.28 -5.92 8.99
CA THR A 29 41.76 -7.25 8.56
C THR A 29 42.05 -8.18 9.73
N ALA A 30 42.29 -7.63 10.93
CA ALA A 30 42.49 -8.40 12.16
C ALA A 30 41.38 -8.09 13.19
N PRO A 31 40.97 -9.08 14.01
CA PRO A 31 39.94 -8.88 15.02
C PRO A 31 40.39 -7.91 16.11
N ALA A 32 39.41 -7.15 16.63
CA ALA A 32 39.62 -6.24 17.75
C ALA A 32 40.18 -6.97 18.98
N ALA A 33 40.93 -6.24 19.82
CA ALA A 33 41.32 -6.77 21.12
C ALA A 33 40.05 -6.94 21.98
N LEU A 34 39.92 -8.07 22.67
CA LEU A 34 38.83 -8.31 23.61
C LEU A 34 39.27 -7.88 25.01
N ASP A 35 38.38 -7.24 25.75
CA ASP A 35 38.60 -6.94 27.17
C ASP A 35 38.35 -8.16 28.07
N GLU A 36 38.53 -8.00 29.38
CA GLU A 36 38.26 -9.02 30.39
C GLU A 36 36.78 -9.47 30.44
N GLU A 37 35.85 -8.62 29.98
CA GLU A 37 34.41 -8.89 29.89
C GLU A 37 34.01 -9.49 28.52
N GLY A 38 34.99 -9.73 27.63
CA GLY A 38 34.76 -10.23 26.27
C GLY A 38 34.20 -9.19 25.28
N LYS A 39 34.19 -7.91 25.63
CA LYS A 39 33.77 -6.81 24.75
C LYS A 39 34.93 -6.39 23.84
N PRO A 40 34.67 -6.15 22.54
CA PRO A 40 35.69 -5.69 21.61
C PRO A 40 36.09 -4.23 21.89
N ILE A 41 37.37 -3.99 22.10
CA ILE A 41 37.97 -2.65 22.19
C ILE A 41 38.15 -2.12 20.78
N ASN A 42 37.50 -0.99 20.49
CA ASN A 42 37.59 -0.35 19.17
C ASN A 42 39.06 0.02 18.85
N PRO A 43 39.67 -0.52 17.76
CA PRO A 43 41.06 -0.25 17.38
C PRO A 43 41.37 1.21 17.03
N HIS A 44 40.34 2.01 16.77
CA HIS A 44 40.49 3.44 16.48
C HIS A 44 40.61 4.30 17.74
N ILE A 45 40.44 3.72 18.95
CA ILE A 45 40.72 4.41 20.21
C ILE A 45 42.23 4.66 20.30
N PRO A 46 42.68 5.92 20.45
CA PRO A 46 44.10 6.22 20.59
C PRO A 46 44.75 5.44 21.74
N GLN A 47 46.00 5.03 21.53
CA GLN A 47 46.74 4.18 22.48
C GLN A 47 46.78 4.75 23.91
N TYR A 48 46.86 6.08 24.07
CA TYR A 48 46.89 6.72 25.39
C TYR A 48 45.56 6.64 26.17
N ILE A 49 44.43 6.36 25.49
CA ILE A 49 43.14 6.15 26.14
C ILE A 49 42.94 4.68 26.46
N SER A 50 43.30 3.79 25.52
CA SER A 50 43.10 2.35 25.67
C SER A 50 44.10 1.69 26.62
N GLN A 51 45.34 2.20 26.71
CA GLN A 51 46.34 1.70 27.64
C GLN A 51 46.00 2.14 29.07
N ALA A 52 45.77 1.17 29.96
CA ALA A 52 45.60 1.43 31.38
C ALA A 52 46.90 1.99 31.96
N PRO A 53 46.85 3.06 32.76
CA PRO A 53 48.01 3.54 33.50
C PRO A 53 48.50 2.48 34.49
N TRP A 54 49.80 2.45 34.78
CA TRP A 54 50.46 1.44 35.63
C TRP A 54 49.79 1.21 37.00
N TYR A 55 49.11 2.21 37.57
CA TYR A 55 48.44 2.12 38.86
C TYR A 55 47.03 1.49 38.81
N LEU A 56 46.52 1.21 37.60
CA LEU A 56 45.26 0.50 37.32
C LEU A 56 45.48 -0.68 36.35
N ASP A 57 46.72 -0.97 35.98
CA ASP A 57 47.06 -1.96 34.97
C ASP A 57 46.92 -3.39 35.53
N THR A 58 46.01 -4.15 34.94
CA THR A 58 45.79 -5.58 35.22
C THR A 58 46.63 -6.49 34.31
N GLY A 59 47.42 -5.91 33.39
CA GLY A 59 48.21 -6.63 32.39
C GLY A 59 47.40 -7.11 31.18
N ALA A 60 46.09 -6.89 31.17
CA ALA A 60 45.19 -7.17 30.06
C ALA A 60 44.68 -5.86 29.43
N PRO A 61 44.43 -5.83 28.11
CA PRO A 61 43.84 -4.66 27.47
C PRO A 61 42.41 -4.47 27.99
N SER A 62 42.12 -3.37 28.67
CA SER A 62 40.80 -3.05 29.21
C SER A 62 40.51 -1.55 29.12
N LEU A 63 39.22 -1.20 29.12
CA LEU A 63 38.75 0.20 29.15
C LEU A 63 38.09 0.54 30.50
N SER A 64 38.31 -0.28 31.53
CA SER A 64 37.68 -0.14 32.85
C SER A 64 38.13 1.14 33.56
N HIS A 65 39.38 1.56 33.38
CA HIS A 65 39.94 2.80 33.96
C HIS A 65 39.28 4.08 33.41
N GLN A 66 38.63 4.01 32.25
CA GLN A 66 37.88 5.13 31.67
C GLN A 66 36.43 5.17 32.14
N ARG A 67 35.93 4.12 32.81
CA ARG A 67 34.58 4.11 33.36
C ARG A 67 34.52 4.98 34.62
N ARG A 68 33.35 5.58 34.87
CA ARG A 68 33.14 6.40 36.06
C ARG A 68 33.38 5.54 37.32
N PRO A 69 34.25 5.97 38.27
CA PRO A 69 34.50 5.22 39.48
C PRO A 69 33.23 5.17 40.35
N ALA A 70 32.98 4.01 40.96
CA ALA A 70 31.80 3.77 41.80
C ALA A 70 31.71 4.72 43.01
N ALA A 71 32.84 5.30 43.46
CA ALA A 71 32.90 6.23 44.58
C ALA A 71 32.30 7.62 44.27
N ALA A 72 31.99 7.92 43.01
CA ALA A 72 31.29 9.15 42.65
C ALA A 72 29.82 9.03 43.12
N LYS A 73 29.55 9.50 44.35
CA LYS A 73 28.23 9.47 45.00
C LYS A 73 27.13 9.77 43.97
N PRO A 74 26.12 8.89 43.83
CA PRO A 74 24.98 9.22 42.99
C PRO A 74 24.31 10.47 43.56
N PRO A 75 23.75 11.35 42.70
CA PRO A 75 22.88 12.40 43.18
C PRO A 75 21.75 11.76 44.01
N SER A 76 21.28 12.49 45.01
CA SER A 76 20.14 12.08 45.82
C SER A 76 18.91 11.84 44.91
N GLU A 77 18.07 10.87 45.26
CA GLU A 77 16.88 10.52 44.48
C GLU A 77 15.90 11.70 44.39
N ILE A 78 15.04 11.73 43.38
CA ILE A 78 14.11 12.86 43.13
C ILE A 78 13.23 13.15 44.36
N ASP A 79 12.83 12.10 45.08
CA ASP A 79 11.94 12.20 46.24
C ASP A 79 12.67 12.56 47.57
N SER A 80 14.01 12.59 47.54
CA SER A 80 14.79 12.91 48.74
C SER A 80 14.85 14.41 48.98
N TRP A 81 13.84 14.94 49.67
CA TRP A 81 13.79 16.33 50.11
C TRP A 81 13.71 16.46 51.64
N TYR A 82 13.86 17.69 52.13
CA TYR A 82 13.77 17.98 53.56
C TYR A 82 12.35 17.73 54.08
N ASP A 83 12.23 16.97 55.17
CA ASP A 83 10.97 16.77 55.88
C ASP A 83 10.48 18.05 56.56
N ARG A 84 9.59 18.78 55.88
CA ARG A 84 9.03 20.04 56.41
C ARG A 84 8.09 19.74 57.58
N GLY A 85 8.41 20.27 58.76
CA GLY A 85 7.54 20.19 59.93
C GLY A 85 7.61 18.87 60.71
N ALA A 86 8.50 17.95 60.33
CA ALA A 86 8.72 16.72 61.08
C ALA A 86 9.33 17.00 62.46
N ARG A 87 8.73 16.40 63.49
CA ARG A 87 9.15 16.50 64.89
C ARG A 87 9.74 15.16 65.33
N ALA A 88 10.91 15.19 65.97
CA ALA A 88 11.65 14.00 66.40
C ALA A 88 10.94 13.19 67.52
N GLY A 89 9.88 13.75 68.13
CA GLY A 89 9.10 13.08 69.16
C GLY A 89 8.10 14.01 69.88
N PRO A 90 7.43 13.53 70.94
CA PRO A 90 6.54 14.35 71.75
C PRO A 90 7.32 15.46 72.48
N ALA A 91 6.66 16.59 72.70
CA ALA A 91 7.25 17.71 73.42
C ALA A 91 7.70 17.32 74.84
N ALA A 92 8.88 17.78 75.24
CA ALA A 92 9.38 17.57 76.59
C ALA A 92 8.52 18.33 77.61
N LYS A 93 8.25 17.72 78.77
CA LYS A 93 7.44 18.34 79.84
C LYS A 93 8.21 19.37 80.70
N LYS A 94 9.54 19.40 80.57
CA LYS A 94 10.43 20.29 81.33
C LYS A 94 11.52 20.83 80.43
N TYR A 95 11.97 22.06 80.71
CA TYR A 95 13.06 22.69 80.00
C TYR A 95 14.35 21.87 80.18
N ARG A 96 15.03 21.60 79.05
CA ARG A 96 16.32 20.90 79.02
C ARG A 96 17.46 21.91 78.91
N LYS A 97 18.58 21.63 79.59
CA LYS A 97 19.76 22.48 79.51
C LYS A 97 20.30 22.47 78.08
N GLY A 98 20.50 23.65 77.50
CA GLY A 98 20.90 23.81 76.09
C GLY A 98 19.74 24.04 75.12
N ALA A 99 18.49 23.93 75.58
CA ALA A 99 17.32 24.24 74.76
C ALA A 99 17.13 25.75 74.59
N CYS A 100 16.44 26.14 73.53
CA CYS A 100 16.03 27.52 73.28
C CYS A 100 15.30 28.10 74.49
N GLU A 101 15.76 29.25 74.99
CA GLU A 101 15.18 29.87 76.19
C GLU A 101 13.74 30.37 75.98
N ASN A 102 13.33 30.56 74.72
CA ASN A 102 12.00 31.02 74.35
C ASN A 102 10.98 29.86 74.26
N CYS A 103 11.22 28.86 73.40
CA CYS A 103 10.28 27.78 73.09
C CYS A 103 10.61 26.43 73.74
N GLY A 104 11.85 26.20 74.20
CA GLY A 104 12.26 24.95 74.84
C GLY A 104 12.66 23.79 73.90
N ALA A 105 12.73 24.00 72.59
CA ALA A 105 13.31 23.05 71.63
C ALA A 105 14.85 23.06 71.66
N MET A 106 15.50 21.93 71.40
CA MET A 106 16.97 21.79 71.40
C MET A 106 17.63 22.09 70.05
N THR A 107 16.85 22.23 68.97
CA THR A 107 17.37 22.31 67.59
C THR A 107 17.96 23.67 67.23
N HIS A 108 17.50 24.74 67.87
CA HIS A 108 17.88 26.11 67.54
C HIS A 108 18.13 26.97 68.78
N LYS A 109 18.78 28.12 68.59
CA LYS A 109 19.03 29.12 69.64
C LYS A 109 17.87 30.10 69.74
N LYS A 110 17.84 30.92 70.81
CA LYS A 110 16.81 31.95 71.03
C LYS A 110 16.68 32.96 69.87
N GLN A 111 17.78 33.28 69.20
CA GLN A 111 17.80 34.25 68.09
C GLN A 111 17.12 33.71 66.83
N ASP A 112 17.28 32.41 66.56
CA ASP A 112 16.73 31.73 65.38
C ASP A 112 15.38 31.05 65.70
N CYS A 113 14.72 31.47 66.77
CA CYS A 113 13.48 30.86 67.22
C CYS A 113 12.30 31.29 66.34
N LEU A 114 11.64 30.32 65.72
CA LEU A 114 10.45 30.54 64.88
C LEU A 114 9.19 30.92 65.70
N GLU A 115 9.21 30.62 66.99
CA GLU A 115 8.11 30.94 67.91
C GLU A 115 8.18 32.40 68.36
N ARG A 116 7.00 33.01 68.51
CA ARG A 116 6.89 34.41 68.97
C ARG A 116 7.69 34.64 70.27
N PRO A 117 8.53 35.69 70.35
CA PRO A 117 9.29 35.98 71.57
C PRO A 117 8.41 36.19 72.80
N ARG A 118 8.57 35.33 73.82
CA ARG A 118 7.81 35.36 75.08
C ARG A 118 8.53 36.22 76.11
N LYS A 119 7.80 37.04 76.89
CA LYS A 119 8.36 37.89 77.96
C LYS A 119 9.11 37.10 79.05
N LYS A 120 8.59 35.94 79.46
CA LYS A 120 9.17 35.11 80.53
C LYS A 120 9.84 33.81 80.04
N GLY A 121 9.75 33.49 78.74
CA GLY A 121 10.39 32.32 78.11
C GLY A 121 10.03 30.94 78.68
N ALA A 122 10.28 29.87 77.92
CA ALA A 122 10.13 28.49 78.40
C ALA A 122 11.15 28.13 79.50
N LYS A 123 12.34 28.77 79.52
CA LYS A 123 13.40 28.53 80.51
C LYS A 123 12.95 28.73 81.95
N PHE A 124 12.14 29.76 82.21
CA PHE A 124 11.70 30.13 83.55
C PHE A 124 10.29 29.64 83.88
N THR A 125 9.46 29.39 82.86
CA THR A 125 8.04 29.03 83.07
C THR A 125 7.74 27.55 82.89
N ASN A 126 8.59 26.78 82.18
CA ASN A 126 8.32 25.38 81.79
C ASN A 126 6.96 25.16 81.10
N LYS A 127 6.32 26.22 80.60
CA LYS A 127 5.02 26.17 79.92
C LYS A 127 5.21 26.19 78.41
N ASP A 128 4.38 25.43 77.70
CA ASP A 128 4.32 25.33 76.24
C ASP A 128 5.69 25.07 75.59
N ILE A 129 6.32 23.97 75.95
CA ILE A 129 7.59 23.51 75.36
C ILE A 129 7.28 22.91 73.99
N GLN A 130 8.00 23.36 72.96
CA GLN A 130 7.89 22.79 71.62
C GLN A 130 8.68 21.49 71.49
N ALA A 131 8.23 20.63 70.57
CA ALA A 131 8.97 19.43 70.20
C ALA A 131 10.23 19.80 69.40
N ASP A 132 11.22 18.92 69.42
CA ASP A 132 12.44 19.07 68.64
C ASP A 132 12.15 18.78 67.16
N GLU A 133 12.71 19.62 66.27
CA GLU A 133 12.64 19.44 64.82
C GLU A 133 13.65 18.38 64.34
N VAL A 134 13.37 17.72 63.21
CA VAL A 134 14.35 16.84 62.56
C VAL A 134 15.21 17.67 61.61
N ILE A 135 16.51 17.76 61.88
CA ILE A 135 17.47 18.44 61.00
C ILE A 135 18.08 17.40 60.05
N GLN A 136 17.88 17.59 58.75
CA GLN A 136 18.47 16.75 57.69
C GLN A 136 19.44 17.60 56.85
N GLU A 137 20.50 16.98 56.33
CA GLU A 137 21.39 17.59 55.35
C GLU A 137 21.26 16.83 54.02
N VAL A 138 20.69 17.48 53.00
CA VAL A 138 20.48 16.87 51.67
C VAL A 138 21.51 17.41 50.68
N HIS A 139 22.38 16.53 50.19
CA HIS A 139 23.37 16.86 49.15
C HIS A 139 22.78 16.68 47.75
N THR A 140 22.19 17.74 47.21
CA THR A 140 21.58 17.78 45.88
C THR A 140 22.52 18.34 44.79
N GLY A 141 22.25 17.97 43.53
CA GLY A 141 22.87 18.56 42.33
C GLY A 141 22.40 19.99 42.03
N TYR A 142 22.86 20.58 40.92
CA TYR A 142 22.49 21.97 40.54
C TYR A 142 20.98 22.11 40.25
N ASP A 143 20.43 21.20 39.43
CA ASP A 143 19.02 21.21 39.03
C ASP A 143 18.13 20.86 40.22
N ALA A 144 18.48 19.80 40.96
CA ALA A 144 17.75 19.39 42.17
C ALA A 144 17.70 20.48 43.26
N LYS A 145 18.66 21.40 43.35
CA LYS A 145 18.57 22.55 44.28
C LYS A 145 17.56 23.62 43.84
N ARG A 146 17.35 23.74 42.54
CA ARG A 146 16.55 24.80 41.91
C ARG A 146 15.20 24.31 41.41
N ASP A 147 14.94 23.01 41.54
CA ASP A 147 13.65 22.47 41.18
C ASP A 147 12.57 23.13 42.05
N ARG A 148 11.62 23.76 41.36
CA ARG A 148 10.49 24.43 41.97
C ARG A 148 9.59 23.43 42.68
N TRP A 149 9.57 22.19 42.21
CA TRP A 149 8.68 21.13 42.67
C TRP A 149 9.32 20.21 43.74
N ASN A 150 10.41 20.67 44.37
CA ASN A 150 11.02 19.95 45.48
C ASN A 150 10.07 19.80 46.68
N GLY A 151 9.84 18.56 47.11
CA GLY A 151 8.90 18.22 48.18
C GLY A 151 7.43 18.34 47.77
N PHE A 152 7.13 18.22 46.48
CA PHE A 152 5.77 18.13 45.96
C PHE A 152 5.14 16.80 46.38
N ASP A 153 3.98 16.85 47.04
CA ASP A 153 3.19 15.67 47.35
C ASP A 153 2.31 15.33 46.13
N PRO A 154 2.47 14.14 45.51
CA PRO A 154 1.64 13.72 44.38
C PRO A 154 0.13 13.72 44.68
N ALA A 155 -0.27 13.60 45.96
CA ALA A 155 -1.66 13.68 46.35
C ALA A 155 -2.26 15.08 46.12
N GLU A 156 -1.48 16.16 46.12
CA GLU A 156 -2.01 17.50 45.83
C GLU A 156 -2.46 17.65 44.37
N HIS A 157 -1.96 16.81 43.46
CA HIS A 157 -2.41 16.79 42.06
C HIS A 157 -3.88 16.36 41.94
N THR A 158 -4.47 15.69 42.93
CA THR A 158 -5.89 15.33 42.88
C THR A 158 -6.81 16.55 42.89
N ARG A 159 -6.42 17.64 43.57
CA ARG A 159 -7.17 18.90 43.56
C ARG A 159 -7.33 19.46 42.14
N ILE A 160 -6.31 19.28 41.30
CA ILE A 160 -6.35 19.70 39.90
C ILE A 160 -7.39 18.87 39.14
N TYR A 161 -7.45 17.56 39.36
CA TYR A 161 -8.48 16.71 38.76
C TYR A 161 -9.89 17.15 39.18
N GLU A 162 -10.11 17.42 40.46
CA GLU A 162 -11.40 17.92 40.98
C GLU A 162 -11.80 19.26 40.33
N GLU A 163 -10.85 20.18 40.12
CA GLU A 163 -11.08 21.44 39.40
C GLU A 163 -11.46 21.21 37.93
N PHE A 164 -10.78 20.29 37.24
CA PHE A 164 -11.11 19.94 35.85
C PHE A 164 -12.47 19.25 35.74
N GLU A 165 -12.81 18.36 36.67
CA GLU A 165 -14.12 17.71 36.74
C GLU A 165 -15.24 18.75 36.91
N ALA A 166 -15.08 19.70 37.84
CA ALA A 166 -16.04 20.79 38.03
C ALA A 166 -16.19 21.67 36.77
N LEU A 167 -15.10 21.92 36.04
CA LEU A 167 -15.12 22.65 34.77
C LEU A 167 -15.83 21.86 33.67
N GLU A 168 -15.64 20.55 33.59
CA GLU A 168 -16.34 19.68 32.63
C GLU A 168 -17.83 19.60 32.92
N GLU A 169 -18.23 19.51 34.19
CA GLU A 169 -19.63 19.58 34.60
C GLU A 169 -20.27 20.91 34.22
N ALA A 170 -19.58 22.02 34.45
CA ALA A 170 -20.06 23.34 34.04
C ALA A 170 -20.20 23.45 32.50
N ARG A 171 -19.24 22.91 31.73
CA ARG A 171 -19.32 22.85 30.27
C ARG A 171 -20.48 21.98 29.79
N LYS A 172 -20.75 20.87 30.46
CA LYS A 172 -21.86 19.98 30.15
C LYS A 172 -23.19 20.68 30.39
N LYS A 173 -23.37 21.33 31.53
CA LYS A 173 -24.57 22.13 31.84
C LYS A 173 -24.78 23.25 30.83
N PHE A 174 -23.71 23.96 30.44
CA PHE A 174 -23.80 25.00 29.43
C PHE A 174 -24.24 24.44 28.07
N ARG A 175 -23.73 23.28 27.67
CA ARG A 175 -24.15 22.58 26.44
C ARG A 175 -25.60 22.10 26.51
N GLU A 176 -26.05 21.58 27.65
CA GLU A 176 -27.45 21.18 27.89
C GLU A 176 -28.38 22.41 27.78
N GLU A 177 -28.02 23.53 28.41
CA GLU A 177 -28.78 24.77 28.28
C GLU A 177 -28.81 25.32 26.84
N GLU A 178 -27.75 25.15 26.06
CA GLU A 178 -27.72 25.51 24.64
C GLU A 178 -28.64 24.62 23.80
N ILE A 179 -28.63 23.30 24.04
CA ILE A 179 -29.54 22.35 23.38
C ILE A 179 -30.99 22.65 23.77
N ASP A 180 -31.26 22.94 25.04
CA ASP A 180 -32.60 23.33 25.50
C ASP A 180 -33.07 24.64 24.87
N LYS A 181 -32.18 25.63 24.71
CA LYS A 181 -32.48 26.88 23.99
C LYS A 181 -32.73 26.63 22.50
N GLN A 182 -31.93 25.78 21.85
CA GLN A 182 -32.08 25.41 20.44
C GLN A 182 -33.38 24.63 20.20
N THR A 183 -33.65 23.60 21.00
CA THR A 183 -34.91 22.85 20.95
C THR A 183 -36.11 23.72 21.28
N ALA A 184 -35.99 24.68 22.20
CA ALA A 184 -37.05 25.66 22.45
C ALA A 184 -37.28 26.60 21.24
N THR A 185 -36.22 27.03 20.54
CA THR A 185 -36.35 27.79 19.29
C THR A 185 -36.93 26.95 18.17
N ASP A 186 -36.54 25.68 18.05
CA ASP A 186 -37.02 24.75 17.03
C ASP A 186 -38.48 24.32 17.28
N LEU A 187 -38.87 24.14 18.54
CA LEU A 187 -40.27 23.95 18.92
C LEU A 187 -41.09 25.22 18.68
N ALA A 188 -40.51 26.41 18.86
CA ALA A 188 -41.18 27.67 18.56
C ALA A 188 -41.34 27.91 17.05
N THR A 189 -40.36 27.52 16.22
CA THR A 189 -40.48 27.54 14.75
C THR A 189 -41.46 26.48 14.27
N ALA A 190 -41.39 25.24 14.78
CA ALA A 190 -42.36 24.18 14.48
C ALA A 190 -43.80 24.56 14.85
N ARG A 191 -44.01 25.20 16.01
CA ARG A 191 -45.33 25.72 16.41
C ARG A 191 -45.82 26.85 15.51
N LYS A 192 -44.93 27.71 14.99
CA LYS A 192 -45.30 28.76 14.01
C LYS A 192 -45.70 28.15 12.67
N VAL A 193 -44.97 27.13 12.20
CA VAL A 193 -45.29 26.40 10.96
C VAL A 193 -46.61 25.63 11.11
N ALA A 194 -46.84 24.95 12.24
CA ALA A 194 -48.09 24.26 12.53
C ALA A 194 -49.29 25.23 12.66
N LYS A 195 -49.07 26.45 13.15
CA LYS A 195 -50.12 27.49 13.24
C LYS A 195 -50.42 28.16 11.89
N ALA A 196 -49.48 28.12 10.94
CA ALA A 196 -49.71 28.56 9.56
C ALA A 196 -50.50 27.53 8.71
N GLY A 197 -50.61 26.26 9.16
CA GLY A 197 -51.32 25.20 8.44
C GLY A 197 -52.76 24.93 8.90
N LYS A 198 -53.32 25.65 9.89
CA LYS A 198 -54.62 25.31 10.48
C LYS A 198 -55.78 26.10 9.88
N GLU A 199 -56.05 25.84 8.60
CA GLU A 199 -57.36 26.09 7.95
C GLU A 199 -57.70 24.93 7.00
N LYS A 200 -58.01 23.75 7.56
CA LYS A 200 -59.00 22.76 7.07
C LYS A 200 -59.10 21.57 8.03
N LYS A 201 -60.25 20.93 7.97
CA LYS A 201 -60.90 20.07 8.98
C LYS A 201 -60.66 18.57 8.72
N ASP A 202 -60.64 17.83 9.83
CA ASP A 202 -61.11 16.44 10.05
C ASP A 202 -60.38 15.21 9.45
N ALA A 203 -60.14 14.23 10.35
CA ALA A 203 -60.01 12.76 10.20
C ALA A 203 -58.62 12.07 10.32
N ASP A 204 -58.56 11.14 11.30
CA ASP A 204 -57.69 9.99 11.61
C ASP A 204 -56.16 10.09 11.85
N PRO A 205 -55.61 9.39 12.88
CA PRO A 205 -54.18 9.22 13.08
C PRO A 205 -53.71 7.95 12.34
N ASP A 206 -53.32 8.08 11.08
CA ASP A 206 -52.59 7.04 10.37
C ASP A 206 -51.07 7.27 10.51
N PHE A 207 -50.42 6.27 11.08
CA PHE A 207 -48.98 6.17 11.31
C PHE A 207 -48.32 5.86 9.95
N GLY A 208 -48.04 6.92 9.18
CA GLY A 208 -47.44 6.85 7.85
C GLY A 208 -45.96 7.28 7.84
N SER A 209 -45.07 6.29 7.87
CA SER A 209 -43.66 6.37 7.46
C SER A 209 -43.53 6.94 6.05
N SER A 210 -42.73 8.01 5.85
CA SER A 210 -42.05 8.29 4.58
C SER A 210 -41.00 9.41 4.71
N ASP A 211 -39.73 9.02 4.61
CA ASP A 211 -38.79 9.56 3.61
C ASP A 211 -38.38 11.04 3.68
N GLU A 212 -37.57 11.42 4.68
CA GLU A 212 -36.67 12.59 4.62
C GLU A 212 -35.37 12.35 5.43
N GLU A 213 -34.69 11.21 5.25
CA GLU A 213 -33.39 10.93 5.93
C GLU A 213 -32.14 11.25 5.07
N ASP A 214 -32.28 11.54 3.77
CA ASP A 214 -31.10 11.71 2.89
C ASP A 214 -30.61 13.17 2.70
N ALA A 215 -31.31 14.17 3.25
CA ALA A 215 -30.94 15.59 3.04
C ALA A 215 -30.07 16.19 4.16
N ASP A 216 -30.01 15.53 5.33
CA ASP A 216 -29.34 16.06 6.51
C ASP A 216 -27.92 15.50 6.72
N GLU A 217 -27.56 14.39 6.05
CA GLU A 217 -26.23 13.78 6.19
C GLU A 217 -25.13 14.57 5.45
N ASP A 218 -25.45 15.18 4.31
CA ASP A 218 -24.53 16.06 3.56
C ASP A 218 -24.26 17.39 4.30
N LYS A 219 -25.22 17.87 5.10
CA LYS A 219 -25.06 19.09 5.91
C LYS A 219 -24.19 18.85 7.15
N TYR A 220 -24.15 17.61 7.63
CA TYR A 220 -23.24 17.18 8.70
C TYR A 220 -21.82 16.93 8.20
N ALA A 221 -21.64 16.53 6.94
CA ALA A 221 -20.32 16.34 6.33
C ALA A 221 -19.52 17.64 6.19
N ASP A 222 -20.17 18.76 5.87
CA ASP A 222 -19.53 20.09 5.80
C ASP A 222 -19.28 20.73 7.17
N ALA A 223 -19.95 20.25 8.23
CA ALA A 223 -19.73 20.67 9.62
C ALA A 223 -18.62 19.88 10.33
N ALA A 224 -18.10 18.81 9.71
CA ALA A 224 -16.87 18.15 10.11
C ALA A 224 -15.67 19.01 9.69
N ASP A 225 -15.53 20.20 10.30
CA ASP A 225 -14.30 20.97 10.29
C ASP A 225 -13.18 20.03 10.76
N ALA A 226 -12.39 19.54 9.79
CA ALA A 226 -11.47 18.44 10.00
C ALA A 226 -10.58 18.76 11.20
N VAL A 227 -10.78 18.03 12.29
CA VAL A 227 -10.16 18.27 13.60
C VAL A 227 -8.65 18.45 13.42
N GLY A 228 -8.17 19.69 13.47
CA GLY A 228 -6.76 20.03 13.26
C GLY A 228 -6.44 21.03 12.14
N GLN A 229 -7.42 21.48 11.36
CA GLN A 229 -7.23 22.62 10.45
C GLN A 229 -7.38 23.94 11.21
N LYS A 230 -6.26 24.52 11.67
CA LYS A 230 -6.27 25.90 12.14
C LYS A 230 -6.42 26.82 10.92
N LEU A 231 -7.61 27.39 10.76
CA LEU A 231 -7.88 28.40 9.75
C LEU A 231 -7.23 29.71 10.20
N ASP A 232 -6.05 30.01 9.65
CA ASP A 232 -5.34 31.23 10.01
C ASP A 232 -6.04 32.41 9.32
N THR A 233 -6.80 33.19 10.10
CA THR A 233 -7.73 34.21 9.59
C THR A 233 -7.06 35.33 8.81
N LYS A 234 -5.73 35.49 8.97
CA LYS A 234 -4.92 36.49 8.25
C LYS A 234 -4.52 36.07 6.84
N THR A 235 -4.32 34.77 6.60
CA THR A 235 -3.83 34.27 5.30
C THR A 235 -4.87 33.47 4.55
N ARG A 236 -6.01 33.11 5.18
CA ARG A 236 -7.09 32.29 4.58
C ARG A 236 -6.55 30.96 4.01
N ILE A 237 -5.44 30.48 4.56
CA ILE A 237 -4.80 29.20 4.23
C ILE A 237 -5.01 28.29 5.43
N THR A 238 -5.58 27.11 5.20
CA THR A 238 -5.61 26.06 6.21
C THR A 238 -4.26 25.36 6.25
N VAL A 239 -3.52 25.52 7.34
CA VAL A 239 -2.28 24.76 7.54
C VAL A 239 -2.69 23.34 7.94
N ARG A 240 -2.86 22.46 6.95
CA ARG A 240 -2.98 21.02 7.21
C ARG A 240 -1.62 20.48 7.63
N ASN A 241 -1.62 19.58 8.61
CA ASN A 241 -0.43 18.77 8.88
C ASN A 241 -0.14 17.91 7.63
N LEU A 242 1.08 18.02 7.08
CA LEU A 242 1.48 17.23 5.90
C LEU A 242 1.62 15.74 6.21
N ARG A 243 1.81 15.39 7.48
CA ARG A 243 1.89 13.99 7.90
C ARG A 243 0.49 13.39 7.93
N ILE A 244 0.31 12.37 7.10
CA ILE A 244 -0.85 11.48 7.11
C ILE A 244 -0.85 10.74 8.46
N ARG A 245 -1.98 10.80 9.19
CA ARG A 245 -2.08 10.26 10.54
C ARG A 245 -2.40 8.76 10.52
N GLU A 246 -3.04 8.32 9.45
CA GLU A 246 -3.40 6.94 9.12
C GLU A 246 -2.14 6.08 8.90
N ASP A 247 -1.08 6.68 8.36
CA ASP A 247 0.19 6.01 8.11
C ASP A 247 1.09 6.00 9.35
N THR A 248 1.20 4.81 9.96
CA THR A 248 2.12 4.57 11.06
C THR A 248 3.57 4.57 10.58
N ALA A 249 4.45 5.32 11.24
CA ALA A 249 5.87 5.29 10.93
C ALA A 249 6.47 3.90 11.19
N LYS A 250 7.43 3.46 10.37
CA LYS A 250 8.00 2.10 10.42
C LYS A 250 8.50 1.70 11.82
N TYR A 251 9.21 2.59 12.51
CA TYR A 251 9.75 2.36 13.87
C TYR A 251 8.70 2.36 14.99
N LEU A 252 7.44 2.72 14.69
CA LEU A 252 6.33 2.65 15.64
C LEU A 252 5.49 1.36 15.48
N ILE A 253 5.79 0.54 14.47
CA ILE A 253 5.09 -0.73 14.24
C ILE A 253 5.38 -1.72 15.37
N ASN A 254 6.63 -1.73 15.86
CA ASN A 254 7.02 -2.46 17.05
C ASN A 254 7.88 -1.55 17.94
N LEU A 255 7.47 -1.38 19.22
CA LEU A 255 8.17 -0.53 20.20
C LEU A 255 9.26 -1.28 20.97
N ASP A 256 9.38 -2.59 20.79
CA ASP A 256 10.44 -3.38 21.40
C ASP A 256 11.80 -2.91 20.85
N PRO A 257 12.78 -2.58 21.72
CA PRO A 257 14.08 -2.08 21.29
C PRO A 257 14.90 -3.14 20.52
N GLU A 258 14.59 -4.42 20.71
CA GLU A 258 15.21 -5.57 20.01
C GLU A 258 14.48 -5.96 18.71
N SER A 259 13.50 -5.16 18.28
CA SER A 259 12.81 -5.36 17.01
C SER A 259 13.70 -5.01 15.80
N ALA A 260 13.11 -4.78 14.63
CA ALA A 260 13.87 -4.47 13.43
C ALA A 260 14.54 -3.09 13.51
N TYR A 261 15.81 -3.03 13.12
CA TYR A 261 16.55 -1.79 13.07
C TYR A 261 15.97 -0.84 12.00
N TYR A 262 15.62 0.37 12.43
CA TYR A 262 15.24 1.49 11.57
C TYR A 262 16.41 2.47 11.48
N ASP A 263 16.90 2.73 10.26
CA ASP A 263 17.87 3.78 10.03
C ASP A 263 17.13 5.13 9.83
N PRO A 264 17.19 6.07 10.79
CA PRO A 264 16.51 7.36 10.67
C PRO A 264 17.10 8.27 9.59
N LYS A 265 18.33 8.01 9.12
CA LYS A 265 18.99 8.82 8.10
C LYS A 265 18.38 8.58 6.73
N THR A 266 18.33 7.32 6.31
CA THR A 266 17.74 6.90 5.03
C THR A 266 16.25 6.58 5.15
N ARG A 267 15.70 6.59 6.37
CA ARG A 267 14.30 6.27 6.70
C ARG A 267 13.92 4.85 6.26
N SER A 268 14.88 3.93 6.35
CA SER A 268 14.72 2.55 5.89
C SER A 268 14.69 1.55 7.03
N MET A 269 13.83 0.55 6.90
CA MET A 269 13.74 -0.60 7.80
C MET A 269 13.92 -1.87 6.97
N ARG A 270 15.02 -2.59 7.19
CA ARG A 270 15.42 -3.71 6.33
C ARG A 270 14.62 -4.97 6.64
N ASP A 271 14.62 -5.38 7.90
CA ASP A 271 13.93 -6.58 8.37
C ASP A 271 12.47 -6.29 8.75
N ALA A 272 11.67 -7.34 8.83
CA ALA A 272 10.29 -7.23 9.31
C ALA A 272 10.26 -6.89 10.81
N PRO A 273 9.51 -5.86 11.24
CA PRO A 273 9.39 -5.50 12.66
C PRO A 273 8.63 -6.55 13.48
N LEU A 274 7.71 -7.28 12.83
CA LEU A 274 6.98 -8.41 13.40
C LEU A 274 7.44 -9.70 12.72
N LYS A 275 8.26 -10.49 13.41
CA LYS A 275 8.80 -11.76 12.88
C LYS A 275 7.81 -12.92 12.98
N ASN A 276 6.85 -12.82 13.91
CA ASN A 276 5.90 -13.91 14.21
C ASN A 276 4.68 -13.94 13.28
N VAL A 277 4.46 -12.86 12.53
CA VAL A 277 3.32 -12.71 11.63
C VAL A 277 3.79 -13.04 10.21
N PRO A 278 3.05 -13.83 9.43
CA PRO A 278 3.38 -14.07 8.04
C PRO A 278 3.39 -12.76 7.24
N PRO A 279 4.23 -12.63 6.20
CA PRO A 279 4.41 -11.38 5.46
C PRO A 279 3.14 -10.91 4.74
N GLU A 280 2.18 -11.80 4.47
CA GLU A 280 0.92 -11.50 3.79
C GLU A 280 -0.09 -10.77 4.68
N GLU A 281 -0.07 -11.04 5.99
CA GLU A 281 -0.97 -10.42 6.98
C GLU A 281 -0.34 -9.18 7.62
N ALA A 282 0.99 -9.08 7.56
CA ALA A 282 1.73 -7.96 8.12
C ALA A 282 1.49 -6.68 7.30
N ARG A 283 1.13 -5.57 7.97
CA ARG A 283 1.05 -4.24 7.34
C ARG A 283 2.36 -3.82 6.66
N PHE A 284 3.49 -4.29 7.18
CA PHE A 284 4.81 -4.05 6.62
C PHE A 284 5.73 -5.23 6.93
N ALA A 285 6.14 -5.95 5.89
CA ALA A 285 6.99 -7.14 5.98
C ALA A 285 8.50 -6.85 5.88
N GLY A 286 8.92 -5.59 6.03
CA GLY A 286 10.32 -5.17 5.85
C GLY A 286 10.66 -4.80 4.41
N GLU A 287 11.62 -3.89 4.22
CA GLU A 287 12.04 -3.49 2.86
C GLU A 287 12.75 -4.61 2.11
N ASN A 288 13.44 -5.52 2.78
CA ASN A 288 14.09 -6.63 2.11
C ASN A 288 13.07 -7.52 1.38
N PHE A 289 11.89 -7.71 1.96
CA PHE A 289 10.80 -8.43 1.30
C PHE A 289 10.33 -7.69 0.04
N PHE A 290 10.05 -6.40 0.14
CA PHE A 290 9.59 -5.60 -1.00
C PHE A 290 10.64 -5.46 -2.12
N ARG A 291 11.94 -5.40 -1.79
CA ARG A 291 13.04 -5.26 -2.77
C ARG A 291 13.16 -6.42 -3.74
N TYR A 292 12.75 -7.63 -3.34
CA TYR A 292 12.78 -8.82 -4.19
C TYR A 292 11.38 -9.21 -4.71
N SER A 293 10.35 -8.43 -4.40
CA SER A 293 8.99 -8.65 -4.89
C SER A 293 8.75 -7.99 -6.26
N GLY A 294 7.75 -8.46 -7.01
CA GLY A 294 7.37 -7.91 -8.31
C GLY A 294 8.25 -8.40 -9.46
N GLU A 295 8.70 -7.48 -10.32
CA GLU A 295 9.45 -7.77 -11.56
C GLU A 295 10.95 -7.94 -11.34
N ALA A 296 11.49 -7.53 -10.18
CA ALA A 296 12.90 -7.66 -9.83
C ALA A 296 13.50 -9.07 -10.09
N PRO A 297 12.85 -10.19 -9.68
CA PRO A 297 13.36 -11.53 -9.99
C PRO A 297 13.37 -11.85 -11.49
N GLN A 298 12.41 -11.34 -12.27
CA GLN A 298 12.36 -11.57 -13.72
C GLN A 298 13.53 -10.85 -14.41
N VAL A 299 13.79 -9.60 -14.02
CA VAL A 299 14.97 -8.85 -14.53
C VAL A 299 16.27 -9.54 -14.14
N GLN A 300 16.37 -10.11 -12.93
CA GLN A 300 17.53 -10.90 -12.52
C GLN A 300 17.68 -12.19 -13.35
N GLN A 301 16.58 -12.88 -13.66
CA GLN A 301 16.59 -14.07 -14.52
C GLN A 301 17.04 -13.72 -15.94
N LEU A 302 16.54 -12.62 -16.51
CA LEU A 302 16.97 -12.11 -17.80
C LEU A 302 18.47 -11.73 -17.80
N GLN A 303 18.95 -11.10 -16.72
CA GLN A 303 20.38 -10.79 -16.56
C GLN A 303 21.24 -12.06 -16.51
N LEU A 304 20.80 -13.08 -15.78
CA LEU A 304 21.47 -14.38 -15.72
C LEU A 304 21.48 -15.06 -17.10
N PHE A 305 20.38 -14.98 -17.84
CA PHE A 305 20.29 -15.46 -19.22
C PHE A 305 21.28 -14.74 -20.13
N ALA A 306 21.35 -13.40 -20.07
CA ALA A 306 22.30 -12.61 -20.85
C ALA A 306 23.76 -13.02 -20.57
N TRP A 307 24.14 -13.18 -19.30
CA TRP A 307 25.49 -13.66 -18.94
C TRP A 307 25.76 -15.08 -19.44
N GLN A 308 24.77 -15.97 -19.36
CA GLN A 308 24.88 -17.33 -19.87
C GLN A 308 24.94 -17.41 -21.40
N ALA A 309 24.28 -16.49 -22.09
CA ALA A 309 24.36 -16.34 -23.54
C ALA A 309 25.73 -15.80 -23.96
N ALA A 310 26.24 -14.78 -23.25
CA ALA A 310 27.56 -14.22 -23.47
C ALA A 310 28.68 -15.25 -23.25
N GLN A 311 28.59 -16.09 -22.20
CA GLN A 311 29.52 -17.20 -21.99
C GLN A 311 29.51 -18.25 -23.11
N ARG A 312 28.38 -18.40 -23.80
CA ARG A 312 28.24 -19.28 -24.98
C ARG A 312 28.63 -18.62 -26.29
N GLY A 313 29.02 -17.33 -26.27
CA GLY A 313 29.43 -16.57 -27.45
C GLY A 313 28.29 -15.84 -28.18
N ASN A 314 27.09 -15.77 -27.60
CA ASN A 314 26.01 -14.95 -28.12
C ASN A 314 26.02 -13.57 -27.46
N ASP A 315 26.12 -12.50 -28.25
CA ASP A 315 26.15 -11.13 -27.76
C ASP A 315 24.74 -10.62 -27.39
N VAL A 316 24.27 -11.01 -26.22
CA VAL A 316 23.02 -10.51 -25.61
C VAL A 316 23.37 -9.70 -24.37
N HIS A 317 22.97 -8.44 -24.32
CA HIS A 317 23.23 -7.56 -23.19
C HIS A 317 21.97 -6.83 -22.74
N LEU A 318 21.60 -6.99 -21.47
CA LEU A 318 20.38 -6.41 -20.88
C LEU A 318 20.25 -4.91 -21.14
N ASN A 319 21.29 -4.13 -20.84
CA ASN A 319 21.19 -2.66 -20.95
C ASN A 319 21.39 -2.11 -22.37
N ALA A 320 22.00 -2.88 -23.27
CA ALA A 320 22.37 -2.39 -24.60
C ALA A 320 21.29 -2.72 -25.63
N ALA A 321 20.71 -3.93 -25.53
CA ALA A 321 19.61 -4.38 -26.37
C ALA A 321 18.55 -5.09 -25.49
N PRO A 322 17.83 -4.34 -24.61
CA PRO A 322 16.90 -4.93 -23.66
C PRO A 322 15.75 -5.69 -24.32
N THR A 323 15.18 -5.14 -25.40
CA THR A 323 14.06 -5.75 -26.13
C THR A 323 14.48 -7.04 -26.84
N GLN A 324 15.65 -7.04 -27.48
CA GLN A 324 16.22 -8.25 -28.08
C GLN A 324 16.49 -9.31 -27.01
N GLY A 325 17.06 -8.92 -25.87
CA GLY A 325 17.29 -9.83 -24.75
C GLY A 325 15.99 -10.45 -24.22
N GLN A 326 14.94 -9.65 -24.07
CA GLN A 326 13.63 -10.12 -23.62
C GLN A 326 12.99 -11.11 -24.60
N LEU A 327 12.97 -10.82 -25.90
CA LEU A 327 12.43 -11.74 -26.91
C LEU A 327 13.18 -13.07 -26.93
N LEU A 328 14.52 -13.03 -26.86
CA LEU A 328 15.34 -14.24 -26.79
C LEU A 328 15.12 -15.02 -25.49
N HIS A 329 14.80 -14.33 -24.40
CA HIS A 329 14.47 -14.96 -23.12
C HIS A 329 13.10 -15.64 -23.15
N GLU A 330 12.08 -15.00 -23.74
CA GLU A 330 10.75 -15.60 -23.95
C GLU A 330 10.85 -16.85 -24.83
N GLU A 331 11.58 -16.76 -25.95
CA GLU A 331 11.87 -17.93 -26.78
C GLU A 331 12.60 -19.03 -25.99
N PHE A 332 13.53 -18.66 -25.11
CA PHE A 332 14.25 -19.60 -24.27
C PHE A 332 13.32 -20.27 -23.25
N GLU A 333 12.37 -19.55 -22.66
CA GLU A 333 11.37 -20.10 -21.75
C GLU A 333 10.46 -21.10 -22.45
N GLU A 334 9.93 -20.76 -23.63
CA GLU A 334 9.14 -21.69 -24.45
C GLU A 334 9.92 -22.96 -24.81
N LYS A 335 11.18 -22.79 -25.25
CA LYS A 335 12.08 -23.91 -25.57
C LYS A 335 12.36 -24.75 -24.32
N LYS A 336 12.53 -24.12 -23.16
CA LYS A 336 12.75 -24.80 -21.87
C LYS A 336 11.53 -25.60 -21.43
N GLU A 337 10.31 -25.12 -21.65
CA GLU A 337 9.08 -25.87 -21.38
C GLU A 337 8.95 -27.09 -22.29
N LYS A 338 9.13 -26.90 -23.61
CA LYS A 338 9.16 -28.01 -24.58
C LYS A 338 10.19 -29.06 -24.19
N MET A 339 11.40 -28.64 -23.78
CA MET A 339 12.44 -29.55 -23.31
C MET A 339 12.09 -30.23 -21.98
N ARG A 340 11.38 -29.56 -21.06
CA ARG A 340 10.86 -30.19 -19.84
C ARG A 340 9.88 -31.29 -20.16
N ASP A 341 8.97 -31.08 -21.12
CA ASP A 341 7.98 -32.09 -21.49
C ASP A 341 8.61 -33.27 -22.22
N ILE A 342 9.55 -33.02 -23.12
CA ILE A 342 10.38 -34.08 -23.72
C ILE A 342 11.12 -34.86 -22.64
N ASN A 343 11.71 -34.18 -21.66
CA ASN A 343 12.39 -34.82 -20.54
C ASN A 343 11.42 -35.67 -19.70
N LYS A 344 10.24 -35.17 -19.35
CA LYS A 344 9.20 -35.93 -18.63
C LYS A 344 8.82 -37.21 -19.38
N VAL A 345 8.53 -37.10 -20.68
CA VAL A 345 8.20 -38.26 -21.54
C VAL A 345 9.37 -39.23 -21.60
N SER A 346 10.61 -38.74 -21.76
CA SER A 346 11.80 -39.59 -21.80
C SER A 346 12.06 -40.33 -20.48
N VAL A 347 11.76 -39.69 -19.34
CA VAL A 347 11.89 -40.28 -18.01
C VAL A 347 10.82 -41.34 -17.81
N LEU A 348 9.57 -41.05 -18.18
CA LEU A 348 8.47 -42.03 -18.14
C LEU A 348 8.74 -43.24 -19.02
N ALA A 349 9.28 -43.05 -20.22
CA ALA A 349 9.63 -44.15 -21.11
C ALA A 349 10.78 -45.02 -20.57
N LYS A 350 11.75 -44.43 -19.85
CA LYS A 350 12.92 -45.17 -19.31
C LYS A 350 12.61 -45.90 -18.01
N TYR A 351 11.84 -45.29 -17.13
CA TYR A 351 11.61 -45.80 -15.78
C TYR A 351 10.20 -46.40 -15.59
N GLY A 352 9.30 -46.25 -16.57
CA GLY A 352 7.91 -46.66 -16.44
C GLY A 352 7.13 -45.84 -15.40
N GLY A 353 5.85 -46.16 -15.21
CA GLY A 353 5.01 -45.54 -14.16
C GLY A 353 3.85 -44.67 -14.66
N GLU A 354 3.59 -44.64 -15.96
CA GLU A 354 2.41 -43.99 -16.55
C GLU A 354 1.09 -44.51 -15.96
N GLN A 355 1.03 -45.79 -15.62
CA GLN A 355 -0.12 -46.45 -14.97
C GLN A 355 -0.45 -45.88 -13.57
N TYR A 356 0.50 -45.22 -12.90
CA TYR A 356 0.26 -44.59 -11.59
C TYR A 356 -0.09 -43.10 -11.71
N LEU A 357 0.08 -42.50 -12.89
CA LEU A 357 -0.31 -41.12 -13.20
C LEU A 357 -1.75 -41.02 -13.70
N GLU A 358 -2.28 -42.09 -14.30
CA GLU A 358 -3.70 -42.22 -14.58
C GLU A 358 -4.47 -42.17 -13.26
N ARG A 359 -5.12 -41.03 -12.98
CA ARG A 359 -6.02 -40.92 -11.83
C ARG A 359 -7.09 -41.98 -11.98
N ALA A 360 -7.16 -42.91 -11.02
CA ALA A 360 -8.20 -43.92 -11.00
C ALA A 360 -9.59 -43.26 -11.14
N PRO A 361 -10.53 -43.89 -11.86
CA PRO A 361 -11.87 -43.33 -12.08
C PRO A 361 -12.47 -42.87 -10.75
N ARG A 362 -13.18 -41.73 -10.76
CA ARG A 362 -13.73 -41.11 -9.54
C ARG A 362 -14.52 -42.08 -8.67
N GLU A 363 -15.21 -43.03 -9.30
CA GLU A 363 -15.97 -44.10 -8.65
C GLU A 363 -15.10 -44.98 -7.72
N VAL A 364 -13.86 -45.27 -8.12
CA VAL A 364 -12.90 -46.06 -7.32
C VAL A 364 -12.25 -45.19 -6.24
N LEU A 365 -12.06 -43.90 -6.52
CA LEU A 365 -11.38 -42.94 -5.64
C LEU A 365 -12.28 -42.44 -4.51
N ASP A 366 -13.56 -42.24 -4.80
CA ASP A 366 -14.59 -41.80 -3.86
C ASP A 366 -15.18 -42.98 -3.07
N SER A 367 -14.83 -44.23 -3.43
CA SER A 367 -15.25 -45.50 -2.78
C SER A 367 -16.77 -45.69 -2.61
N GLN A 368 -17.57 -44.81 -3.22
CA GLN A 368 -19.03 -44.81 -3.19
C GLN A 368 -19.53 -45.20 -4.57
N SER A 369 -20.15 -46.39 -4.67
CA SER A 369 -20.80 -46.87 -5.90
C SER A 369 -22.22 -46.33 -6.08
N GLU A 370 -22.70 -45.51 -5.14
CA GLU A 370 -24.08 -45.04 -5.10
C GLU A 370 -24.14 -43.54 -5.36
N TYR A 371 -24.64 -43.17 -6.54
CA TYR A 371 -25.05 -41.79 -6.80
C TYR A 371 -26.36 -41.53 -6.07
N TYR A 372 -26.37 -40.57 -5.14
CA TYR A 372 -27.60 -40.15 -4.47
C TYR A 372 -28.52 -39.45 -5.48
N VAL A 373 -29.66 -40.09 -5.78
CA VAL A 373 -30.66 -39.62 -6.74
C VAL A 373 -31.94 -39.25 -6.00
N GLU A 374 -32.27 -37.96 -5.94
CA GLU A 374 -33.54 -37.50 -5.35
C GLU A 374 -34.64 -37.57 -6.40
N TYR A 375 -35.72 -38.30 -6.12
CA TYR A 375 -36.91 -38.34 -6.97
C TYR A 375 -37.97 -37.35 -6.44
N SER A 376 -38.60 -36.61 -7.34
CA SER A 376 -39.81 -35.86 -7.07
C SER A 376 -40.93 -36.80 -6.67
N ARG A 377 -41.98 -36.28 -6.03
CA ARG A 377 -43.20 -37.03 -5.70
C ARG A 377 -43.90 -37.64 -6.93
N THR A 378 -43.56 -37.17 -8.14
CA THR A 378 -44.05 -37.67 -9.43
C THR A 378 -43.09 -38.67 -10.10
N GLY A 379 -41.97 -39.03 -9.45
CA GLY A 379 -40.98 -39.98 -9.94
C GLY A 379 -39.91 -39.40 -10.87
N GLN A 380 -39.83 -38.07 -11.02
CA GLN A 380 -38.77 -37.41 -11.80
C GLN A 380 -37.54 -37.13 -10.96
N VAL A 381 -36.35 -37.46 -11.46
CA VAL A 381 -35.09 -37.17 -10.78
C VAL A 381 -34.83 -35.67 -10.71
N ILE A 382 -34.72 -35.11 -9.50
CA ILE A 382 -34.45 -33.67 -9.21
C ILE A 382 -32.94 -33.43 -9.02
N LYS A 383 -32.24 -34.29 -8.28
CA LYS A 383 -30.79 -34.21 -8.05
C LYS A 383 -30.12 -35.55 -8.31
N GLY A 384 -28.88 -35.54 -8.78
CA GLY A 384 -28.07 -36.75 -8.99
C GLY A 384 -27.95 -37.26 -10.43
N LYS A 385 -28.60 -36.62 -11.42
CA LYS A 385 -28.27 -36.85 -12.83
C LYS A 385 -27.11 -35.95 -13.23
N GLU A 386 -26.00 -36.53 -13.68
CA GLU A 386 -25.03 -35.79 -14.49
C GLU A 386 -25.79 -35.10 -15.62
N ARG A 387 -25.55 -33.80 -15.81
CA ARG A 387 -26.24 -33.03 -16.85
C ARG A 387 -25.83 -33.60 -18.20
N VAL A 388 -26.73 -34.36 -18.82
CA VAL A 388 -26.54 -34.86 -20.19
C VAL A 388 -26.29 -33.63 -21.06
N LYS A 389 -25.16 -33.62 -21.79
CA LYS A 389 -24.87 -32.57 -22.78
C LYS A 389 -26.06 -32.49 -23.73
N ALA A 390 -26.71 -31.32 -23.81
CA ALA A 390 -27.91 -31.15 -24.61
C ALA A 390 -27.56 -31.39 -26.08
N ARG A 391 -28.15 -32.42 -26.69
CA ARG A 391 -28.13 -32.61 -28.15
C ARG A 391 -29.16 -31.66 -28.75
N SER A 392 -28.90 -31.11 -29.93
CA SER A 392 -29.89 -30.23 -30.56
C SER A 392 -31.16 -31.00 -30.96
N LYS A 393 -32.25 -30.26 -31.20
CA LYS A 393 -33.57 -30.82 -31.56
C LYS A 393 -33.55 -31.59 -32.88
N TYR A 394 -32.56 -31.34 -33.72
CA TYR A 394 -32.41 -31.94 -35.04
C TYR A 394 -31.41 -33.09 -34.98
N ALA A 395 -31.64 -34.15 -35.75
CA ALA A 395 -30.68 -35.23 -35.86
C ALA A 395 -29.44 -34.71 -36.62
N GLU A 396 -28.42 -34.32 -35.85
CA GLU A 396 -27.10 -33.93 -36.38
C GLU A 396 -26.41 -35.17 -36.98
N ASP A 397 -25.58 -34.96 -38.00
CA ASP A 397 -24.75 -35.99 -38.64
C ASP A 397 -25.51 -37.17 -39.26
N VAL A 398 -26.72 -36.91 -39.78
CA VAL A 398 -27.45 -37.90 -40.58
C VAL A 398 -26.96 -37.89 -42.03
N TYR A 399 -26.13 -38.87 -42.35
CA TYR A 399 -25.64 -39.14 -43.69
C TYR A 399 -26.62 -40.02 -44.46
N ILE A 400 -27.29 -39.44 -45.45
CA ILE A 400 -28.26 -40.16 -46.30
C ILE A 400 -27.50 -40.71 -47.51
N ASN A 401 -27.83 -41.92 -48.01
CA ASN A 401 -27.37 -42.47 -49.29
C ASN A 401 -25.86 -42.31 -49.59
N ASN A 402 -25.02 -42.67 -48.61
CA ASN A 402 -23.55 -42.74 -48.69
C ASN A 402 -22.83 -41.38 -48.90
N HIS A 403 -23.46 -40.26 -48.53
CA HIS A 403 -22.78 -38.96 -48.47
C HIS A 403 -21.91 -38.86 -47.20
N THR A 404 -20.77 -38.18 -47.26
CA THR A 404 -19.91 -37.91 -46.09
C THR A 404 -20.20 -36.56 -45.42
N ALA A 405 -21.16 -35.80 -45.96
CA ALA A 405 -21.60 -34.52 -45.45
C ALA A 405 -23.13 -34.48 -45.38
N VAL A 406 -23.67 -33.70 -44.45
CA VAL A 406 -25.13 -33.54 -44.26
C VAL A 406 -25.71 -32.66 -45.38
N TRP A 407 -26.99 -32.83 -45.70
CA TRP A 407 -27.69 -31.96 -46.65
C TRP A 407 -27.68 -30.50 -46.17
N GLY A 408 -27.34 -29.56 -47.06
CA GLY A 408 -27.18 -28.14 -46.71
C GLY A 408 -25.77 -27.77 -46.23
N SER A 409 -24.82 -28.72 -46.27
CA SER A 409 -23.39 -28.44 -46.02
C SER A 409 -22.72 -27.64 -47.14
N TRP A 410 -23.36 -27.51 -48.30
CA TRP A 410 -22.87 -26.71 -49.43
C TRP A 410 -24.01 -25.92 -50.06
N TYR A 411 -23.70 -24.70 -50.49
CA TYR A 411 -24.64 -23.80 -51.15
C TYR A 411 -24.07 -23.36 -52.49
N ASP A 412 -24.81 -23.60 -53.56
CA ASP A 412 -24.43 -23.12 -54.88
C ASP A 412 -24.94 -21.68 -55.07
N VAL A 413 -24.01 -20.74 -55.13
CA VAL A 413 -24.33 -19.32 -55.32
C VAL A 413 -24.94 -19.07 -56.70
N ALA A 414 -24.61 -19.88 -57.72
CA ALA A 414 -25.09 -19.68 -59.08
C ALA A 414 -26.53 -20.16 -59.29
N SER A 415 -26.91 -21.29 -58.69
CA SER A 415 -28.28 -21.84 -58.77
C SER A 415 -29.18 -21.48 -57.59
N GLY A 416 -28.63 -20.86 -56.54
CA GLY A 416 -29.35 -20.48 -55.33
C GLY A 416 -29.88 -21.69 -54.55
N SER A 417 -29.26 -22.86 -54.72
CA SER A 417 -29.74 -24.13 -54.19
C SER A 417 -28.77 -24.74 -53.18
N TRP A 418 -29.33 -25.42 -52.18
CA TRP A 418 -28.56 -26.15 -51.17
C TRP A 418 -28.25 -27.57 -51.64
N GLY A 419 -27.08 -28.08 -51.27
CA GLY A 419 -26.63 -29.41 -51.65
C GLY A 419 -25.69 -30.05 -50.62
N TYR A 420 -25.09 -31.17 -51.01
CA TYR A 420 -24.10 -31.90 -50.21
C TYR A 420 -22.66 -31.42 -50.53
N ALA A 421 -21.85 -31.10 -49.51
CA ALA A 421 -20.45 -30.69 -49.70
C ALA A 421 -19.53 -31.78 -50.28
N CYS A 422 -19.87 -33.05 -50.10
CA CYS A 422 -19.04 -34.15 -50.58
C CYS A 422 -19.06 -34.29 -52.12
N CYS A 423 -20.19 -34.02 -52.79
CA CYS A 423 -20.33 -34.20 -54.24
C CYS A 423 -21.01 -33.04 -54.98
N HIS A 424 -21.36 -31.94 -54.29
CA HIS A 424 -22.06 -30.77 -54.82
C HIS A 424 -23.39 -31.09 -55.53
N SER A 425 -24.04 -32.20 -55.15
CA SER A 425 -25.38 -32.52 -55.64
C SER A 425 -26.42 -31.64 -54.94
N SER A 426 -27.23 -30.94 -55.73
CA SER A 426 -28.36 -30.11 -55.28
C SER A 426 -29.70 -30.86 -55.27
N THR A 427 -29.69 -32.19 -55.36
CA THR A 427 -30.90 -33.04 -55.23
C THR A 427 -30.88 -33.79 -53.90
N HIS A 428 -31.88 -33.55 -53.05
CA HIS A 428 -31.98 -34.17 -51.72
C HIS A 428 -32.24 -35.66 -51.86
N VAL A 429 -31.55 -36.49 -51.07
CA VAL A 429 -31.66 -37.97 -51.10
C VAL A 429 -31.05 -38.60 -52.37
N SER A 430 -30.24 -37.88 -53.14
CA SER A 430 -29.43 -38.49 -54.21
C SER A 430 -28.35 -39.41 -53.65
N TYR A 431 -27.84 -40.35 -54.45
CA TYR A 431 -26.67 -41.15 -54.08
C TYR A 431 -25.39 -40.33 -54.26
N CYS A 432 -24.42 -40.50 -53.36
CA CYS A 432 -23.16 -39.75 -53.45
C CYS A 432 -22.37 -40.10 -54.72
N SER A 433 -22.13 -39.09 -55.56
CA SER A 433 -21.29 -39.20 -56.76
C SER A 433 -19.81 -38.88 -56.50
N GLY A 434 -19.45 -38.59 -55.24
CA GLY A 434 -18.08 -38.27 -54.81
C GLY A 434 -17.45 -37.11 -55.61
N GLU A 435 -16.13 -37.16 -55.76
CA GLU A 435 -15.36 -36.15 -56.51
C GLU A 435 -15.70 -36.13 -58.01
N ALA A 436 -16.11 -37.27 -58.58
CA ALA A 436 -16.55 -37.35 -59.97
C ALA A 436 -17.79 -36.46 -60.22
N GLY A 437 -18.68 -36.34 -59.23
CA GLY A 437 -19.81 -35.42 -59.28
C GLY A 437 -19.40 -33.96 -59.35
N LYS A 438 -18.37 -33.56 -58.59
CA LYS A 438 -17.83 -32.18 -58.60
C LYS A 438 -17.21 -31.84 -59.94
N LEU A 439 -16.40 -32.74 -60.49
CA LEU A 439 -15.78 -32.55 -61.81
C LEU A 439 -16.83 -32.48 -62.92
N ALA A 440 -17.86 -33.35 -62.87
CA ALA A 440 -18.95 -33.31 -63.84
C ALA A 440 -19.76 -32.01 -63.75
N ALA A 441 -20.05 -31.51 -62.54
CA ALA A 441 -20.74 -30.24 -62.33
C ALA A 441 -19.91 -29.04 -62.83
N GLN A 442 -18.60 -29.01 -62.53
CA GLN A 442 -17.68 -28.00 -63.06
C GLN A 442 -17.60 -28.04 -64.60
N ALA A 443 -17.50 -29.23 -65.20
CA ALA A 443 -17.48 -29.41 -66.64
C ALA A 443 -18.81 -29.03 -67.32
N SER A 444 -19.94 -29.19 -66.61
CA SER A 444 -21.27 -28.83 -67.09
C SER A 444 -21.61 -27.35 -66.88
N THR A 445 -20.76 -26.60 -66.17
CA THR A 445 -20.96 -25.18 -65.94
C THR A 445 -20.77 -24.42 -67.25
N ALA A 446 -21.64 -23.44 -67.53
CA ALA A 446 -21.63 -22.69 -68.79
C ALA A 446 -20.25 -22.11 -69.15
N GLN A 447 -19.47 -21.72 -68.14
CA GLN A 447 -18.11 -21.19 -68.29
C GLN A 447 -17.09 -22.24 -68.80
N ALA A 448 -17.27 -23.51 -68.44
CA ALA A 448 -16.44 -24.62 -68.94
C ALA A 448 -16.86 -25.08 -70.34
N LEU A 449 -18.16 -25.01 -70.66
CA LEU A 449 -18.68 -25.30 -72.02
C LEU A 449 -18.34 -24.20 -73.04
N LEU A 450 -18.15 -22.96 -72.58
CA LEU A 450 -17.73 -21.82 -73.39
C LEU A 450 -16.20 -21.68 -73.50
N ALA A 451 -15.42 -22.49 -72.79
CA ALA A 451 -13.96 -22.49 -72.90
C ALA A 451 -13.51 -23.22 -74.20
N PRO A 452 -12.67 -22.61 -75.05
CA PRO A 452 -12.22 -23.25 -76.28
C PRO A 452 -11.30 -24.43 -75.98
N SER A 453 -11.65 -25.61 -76.52
CA SER A 453 -10.88 -26.85 -76.41
C SER A 453 -9.49 -26.71 -77.04
N SER A 454 -8.46 -26.50 -76.21
CA SER A 454 -7.06 -26.69 -76.61
C SER A 454 -6.49 -27.89 -75.87
N SER A 455 -6.04 -28.87 -76.64
CA SER A 455 -5.54 -30.16 -76.17
C SER A 455 -4.12 -30.07 -75.61
N GLN A 456 -3.98 -30.54 -74.37
CA GLN A 456 -2.88 -31.28 -73.73
C GLN A 456 -1.43 -31.10 -74.25
N LEU A 457 -0.53 -30.67 -73.36
CA LEU A 457 0.56 -31.50 -72.77
C LEU A 457 1.56 -30.63 -71.98
N GLY A 458 1.99 -31.10 -70.80
CA GLY A 458 3.40 -30.96 -70.37
C GLY A 458 3.74 -30.04 -69.19
N ASN A 459 3.57 -30.57 -67.97
CA ASN A 459 4.51 -30.55 -66.82
C ASN A 459 5.10 -29.23 -66.25
N SER A 460 4.70 -28.98 -64.99
CA SER A 460 5.54 -28.73 -63.80
C SER A 460 6.44 -27.49 -63.75
N SER A 461 5.88 -26.41 -63.20
CA SER A 461 6.56 -25.55 -62.23
C SER A 461 5.51 -24.72 -61.49
N ASN A 462 5.55 -24.65 -60.17
CA ASN A 462 5.02 -23.50 -59.45
C ASN A 462 6.05 -23.02 -58.42
N PRO A 463 6.53 -21.77 -58.56
CA PRO A 463 7.02 -20.95 -57.47
C PRO A 463 5.85 -20.21 -56.78
N ASP A 464 6.21 -19.49 -55.73
CA ASP A 464 5.36 -18.76 -54.79
C ASP A 464 4.49 -17.61 -55.37
N GLU A 465 3.46 -17.31 -54.58
CA GLU A 465 2.91 -16.00 -54.19
C GLU A 465 2.07 -15.11 -55.14
N GLN A 466 1.06 -14.50 -54.48
CA GLN A 466 0.20 -13.37 -54.84
C GLN A 466 -0.95 -13.70 -55.82
N THR A 467 -2.23 -13.33 -55.60
CA THR A 467 -2.89 -12.30 -54.77
C THR A 467 -4.41 -12.54 -54.82
N GLU A 468 -5.14 -12.16 -53.75
CA GLU A 468 -6.44 -11.46 -53.68
C GLU A 468 -7.64 -11.91 -54.58
N ALA A 469 -8.92 -11.94 -54.17
CA ALA A 469 -9.65 -11.31 -53.08
C ALA A 469 -11.00 -12.02 -52.84
N SER A 470 -11.53 -11.77 -51.65
CA SER A 470 -12.94 -11.44 -51.32
C SER A 470 -13.69 -12.36 -50.35
N ASN A 471 -14.14 -11.69 -49.29
CA ASN A 471 -15.22 -12.01 -48.34
C ASN A 471 -14.84 -12.77 -47.06
N ALA A 472 -14.19 -12.01 -46.16
CA ALA A 472 -14.15 -12.29 -44.72
C ALA A 472 -15.19 -11.41 -43.97
N PRO A 473 -15.74 -11.90 -42.84
CA PRO A 473 -16.69 -11.17 -42.00
C PRO A 473 -16.00 -10.09 -41.16
N THR A 474 -16.75 -9.03 -40.88
CA THR A 474 -16.32 -7.80 -40.22
C THR A 474 -15.94 -8.04 -38.75
N GLU A 475 -14.65 -8.18 -38.46
CA GLU A 475 -14.10 -8.00 -37.12
C GLU A 475 -13.99 -6.51 -36.80
N GLN A 476 -14.62 -6.10 -35.69
CA GLN A 476 -14.45 -4.78 -35.11
C GLN A 476 -13.04 -4.68 -34.50
N ASN A 477 -12.09 -4.23 -35.32
CA ASN A 477 -10.76 -3.86 -34.86
C ASN A 477 -10.82 -2.50 -34.16
N TYR A 478 -10.74 -2.51 -32.83
CA TYR A 478 -10.20 -1.40 -32.06
C TYR A 478 -8.70 -1.25 -32.41
N SER A 479 -8.41 -0.59 -33.53
CA SER A 479 -7.05 -0.14 -33.82
C SER A 479 -6.80 1.16 -33.05
N LYS A 480 -5.77 1.14 -32.21
CA LYS A 480 -5.25 2.26 -31.42
C LYS A 480 -4.56 3.27 -32.36
N LYS A 481 -5.28 3.81 -33.34
CA LYS A 481 -4.80 4.89 -34.20
C LYS A 481 -5.25 6.20 -33.57
N ARG A 482 -4.27 7.06 -33.27
CA ARG A 482 -4.49 8.33 -32.59
C ARG A 482 -5.38 9.19 -33.51
N VAL A 483 -6.62 9.44 -33.10
CA VAL A 483 -7.61 10.24 -33.85
C VAL A 483 -6.99 11.60 -34.17
N GLY A 484 -6.79 11.89 -35.46
CA GLY A 484 -6.33 13.20 -35.92
C GLY A 484 -5.08 13.30 -36.78
N GLU A 485 -4.43 12.19 -37.13
CA GLU A 485 -3.34 12.15 -38.12
C GLU A 485 -3.74 11.28 -39.33
N GLY A 486 -4.32 11.91 -40.34
CA GLY A 486 -4.65 11.31 -41.64
C GLY A 486 -5.70 12.12 -42.39
N ASP A 487 -5.54 12.28 -43.71
CA ASP A 487 -6.57 12.85 -44.58
C ASP A 487 -7.74 11.87 -44.70
N VAL A 488 -8.66 11.92 -43.75
CA VAL A 488 -9.90 11.11 -43.77
C VAL A 488 -10.93 11.82 -44.65
N ALA A 489 -11.65 11.08 -45.48
CA ALA A 489 -12.74 11.63 -46.28
C ALA A 489 -13.93 11.99 -45.36
N LEU A 490 -14.11 13.28 -45.06
CA LEU A 490 -15.16 13.76 -44.16
C LEU A 490 -16.50 13.91 -44.87
N ASP A 491 -17.57 13.49 -44.19
CA ASP A 491 -18.94 13.71 -44.63
C ASP A 491 -19.34 15.19 -44.42
N LYS A 492 -19.54 15.90 -45.54
CA LYS A 492 -19.82 17.36 -45.55
C LYS A 492 -21.05 17.76 -44.75
N GLU A 493 -22.07 16.90 -44.67
CA GLU A 493 -23.30 17.17 -43.93
C GLU A 493 -23.10 17.06 -42.41
N ARG A 494 -22.35 16.06 -41.95
CA ARG A 494 -22.02 15.88 -40.53
C ARG A 494 -21.07 16.96 -40.02
N LEU A 495 -20.08 17.33 -40.82
CA LEU A 495 -19.19 18.45 -40.51
C LEU A 495 -19.96 19.78 -40.39
N ALA A 496 -20.96 20.01 -41.24
CA ALA A 496 -21.80 21.20 -41.16
C ALA A 496 -22.68 21.22 -39.90
N GLN A 497 -23.22 20.06 -39.49
CA GLN A 497 -23.96 19.92 -38.23
C GLN A 497 -23.05 20.18 -37.02
N ALA A 498 -21.86 19.58 -36.98
CA ALA A 498 -20.87 19.78 -35.91
C ALA A 498 -20.43 21.25 -35.80
N LEU A 499 -20.19 21.94 -36.92
CA LEU A 499 -19.86 23.37 -36.94
C LEU A 499 -21.01 24.26 -36.45
N ALA A 500 -22.27 23.87 -36.70
CA ALA A 500 -23.43 24.61 -36.21
C ALA A 500 -23.64 24.43 -34.70
N GLU A 501 -23.39 23.22 -34.19
CA GLU A 501 -23.48 22.91 -32.76
C GLU A 501 -22.36 23.57 -31.96
N GLU A 502 -21.13 23.57 -32.48
CA GLU A 502 -19.98 24.22 -31.84
C GLU A 502 -20.13 25.75 -31.82
N LYS A 503 -20.71 26.35 -32.88
CA LYS A 503 -21.14 27.77 -32.88
C LYS A 503 -22.24 28.07 -31.88
N LYS A 504 -23.25 27.19 -31.72
CA LYS A 504 -24.31 27.35 -30.71
C LYS A 504 -23.71 27.30 -29.30
N ARG A 505 -22.81 26.35 -29.03
CA ARG A 505 -22.07 26.25 -27.77
C ARG A 505 -21.30 27.53 -27.44
N LYS A 506 -20.62 28.12 -28.43
CA LYS A 506 -19.84 29.36 -28.25
C LYS A 506 -20.72 30.60 -28.10
N ALA A 507 -21.89 30.63 -28.76
CA ALA A 507 -22.84 31.74 -28.69
C ALA A 507 -23.56 31.84 -27.32
N TRP A 508 -23.65 30.75 -26.56
CA TRP A 508 -24.35 30.69 -25.27
C TRP A 508 -23.47 30.98 -24.03
N GLY A 509 -22.25 31.48 -24.22
CA GLY A 509 -21.45 32.19 -23.20
C GLY A 509 -21.50 31.66 -21.76
N GLY A 510 -20.67 30.67 -21.42
CA GLY A 510 -19.95 30.55 -20.13
C GLY A 510 -20.71 30.48 -18.79
N ASP A 511 -22.04 30.53 -18.71
CA ASP A 511 -22.75 30.60 -17.42
C ASP A 511 -23.48 29.28 -17.02
N GLU A 512 -23.72 28.36 -17.96
CA GLU A 512 -24.35 27.05 -17.65
C GLU A 512 -23.36 25.91 -17.35
N ASP A 513 -22.05 26.13 -17.53
CA ASP A 513 -21.01 25.10 -17.29
C ASP A 513 -20.86 24.69 -15.81
N ARG A 514 -21.44 25.46 -14.88
CA ARG A 514 -21.46 25.11 -13.45
C ARG A 514 -22.56 24.12 -13.07
N HIS A 515 -23.69 24.10 -13.78
CA HIS A 515 -24.84 23.30 -13.35
C HIS A 515 -24.84 21.87 -13.93
N ASN A 516 -24.22 21.65 -15.09
CA ASN A 516 -24.23 20.34 -15.77
C ASN A 516 -23.11 19.38 -15.36
N LYS A 517 -22.06 19.85 -14.66
CA LYS A 517 -21.01 18.97 -14.10
C LYS A 517 -21.53 18.06 -12.98
N ARG A 518 -22.64 18.41 -12.33
CA ARG A 518 -23.20 17.63 -11.22
C ARG A 518 -24.13 16.49 -11.65
N LYS A 519 -24.53 16.43 -12.93
CA LYS A 519 -25.47 15.41 -13.43
C LYS A 519 -24.81 14.29 -14.24
N ARG A 520 -23.49 14.34 -14.46
CA ARG A 520 -22.75 13.34 -15.25
C ARG A 520 -22.10 12.30 -14.33
N GLY A 521 -22.96 11.56 -13.63
CA GLY A 521 -22.61 10.38 -12.84
C GLY A 521 -22.89 9.06 -13.57
N GLU A 522 -22.95 9.08 -14.91
CA GLU A 522 -23.14 7.89 -15.73
C GLU A 522 -22.07 7.88 -16.82
N ILE A 523 -21.14 6.92 -16.74
CA ILE A 523 -20.10 6.68 -17.74
C ILE A 523 -20.79 6.04 -18.96
N GLY A 524 -21.36 6.89 -19.81
CA GLY A 524 -21.64 6.59 -21.21
C GLY A 524 -20.43 7.01 -22.03
N THR A 525 -19.80 6.06 -22.71
CA THR A 525 -18.71 6.29 -23.67
C THR A 525 -19.24 7.06 -24.88
N HIS A 526 -19.23 8.39 -24.80
CA HIS A 526 -19.40 9.23 -25.99
C HIS A 526 -18.03 9.48 -26.59
N ASP A 527 -17.65 8.67 -27.58
CA ASP A 527 -16.42 8.86 -28.34
C ASP A 527 -16.61 10.06 -29.28
N VAL A 528 -15.65 11.00 -29.28
CA VAL A 528 -15.67 12.22 -30.10
C VAL A 528 -15.40 11.83 -31.56
N THR A 529 -16.25 12.27 -32.49
CA THR A 529 -16.05 11.91 -33.91
C THR A 529 -15.00 12.80 -34.57
N GLU A 530 -14.43 12.34 -35.69
CA GLU A 530 -13.41 13.07 -36.42
C GLU A 530 -13.93 14.42 -36.97
N GLU A 531 -15.21 14.48 -37.36
CA GLU A 531 -15.84 15.72 -37.83
C GLU A 531 -16.03 16.75 -36.70
N GLU A 532 -16.29 16.30 -35.48
CA GLU A 532 -16.38 17.16 -34.28
C GLU A 532 -15.02 17.74 -33.90
N LEU A 533 -13.96 16.94 -33.99
CA LEU A 533 -12.58 17.37 -33.76
C LEU A 533 -12.10 18.37 -34.81
N GLU A 534 -12.46 18.17 -36.07
CA GLU A 534 -12.12 19.10 -37.15
C GLU A 534 -12.91 20.39 -37.06
N ALA A 535 -14.21 20.33 -36.74
CA ALA A 535 -15.01 21.51 -36.44
C ALA A 535 -14.37 22.34 -35.32
N TYR A 536 -13.92 21.69 -34.25
CA TYR A 536 -13.21 22.34 -33.14
C TYR A 536 -11.84 22.93 -33.54
N ARG A 537 -11.06 22.25 -34.38
CA ARG A 537 -9.79 22.80 -34.92
C ARG A 537 -10.03 24.04 -35.78
N MET A 538 -11.02 23.98 -36.67
CA MET A 538 -11.36 25.04 -37.63
C MET A 538 -11.88 26.32 -36.95
N THR A 539 -12.56 26.19 -35.81
CA THR A 539 -13.07 27.35 -35.06
C THR A 539 -12.08 27.89 -34.02
N ARG A 540 -11.10 27.09 -33.60
CA ARG A 540 -10.01 27.51 -32.69
C ARG A 540 -8.89 28.28 -33.41
N LEU A 541 -8.56 27.91 -34.66
CA LEU A 541 -7.46 28.52 -35.43
C LEU A 541 -7.61 30.02 -35.74
N LYS A 542 -8.79 30.62 -35.58
CA LYS A 542 -9.02 32.04 -35.95
C LYS A 542 -8.91 33.05 -34.81
N GLY A 543 -8.78 32.63 -33.55
CA GLY A 543 -8.89 33.54 -32.40
C GLY A 543 -7.59 33.88 -31.67
N ASP A 544 -6.67 32.91 -31.54
CA ASP A 544 -5.61 32.96 -30.52
C ASP A 544 -4.19 32.70 -31.08
N ASP A 545 -3.94 32.87 -32.38
CA ASP A 545 -2.59 32.75 -32.95
C ASP A 545 -1.84 34.10 -32.94
N PRO A 546 -0.84 34.30 -32.05
CA PRO A 546 -0.07 35.54 -31.96
C PRO A 546 0.86 35.78 -33.16
N MET A 547 1.00 34.82 -34.08
CA MET A 547 1.81 34.96 -35.31
C MET A 547 0.99 35.34 -36.55
N ALA A 548 -0.35 35.41 -36.46
CA ALA A 548 -1.22 35.66 -37.61
C ALA A 548 -1.04 37.04 -38.26
N SER A 549 -0.42 38.00 -37.56
CA SER A 549 -0.15 39.37 -38.02
C SER A 549 1.33 39.64 -38.33
N TYR A 550 2.19 38.63 -38.32
CA TYR A 550 3.63 38.80 -38.54
C TYR A 550 3.96 38.86 -40.04
N VAL A 551 4.59 39.95 -40.49
CA VAL A 551 5.08 40.15 -41.86
C VAL A 551 6.58 40.49 -41.74
N ASP A 552 7.44 39.71 -42.40
CA ASP A 552 8.88 39.98 -42.47
C ASP A 552 9.16 41.08 -43.51
N ASP A 553 9.75 42.19 -43.08
CA ASP A 553 10.25 43.26 -43.96
C ASP A 553 11.76 43.09 -44.17
N GLU A 554 12.19 42.19 -45.05
CA GLU A 554 13.59 42.16 -45.54
C GLU A 554 13.68 41.86 -47.05
N ASP A 555 13.57 42.92 -47.84
CA ASP A 555 14.17 43.05 -49.18
C ASP A 555 14.91 44.40 -49.24
N VAL A 556 16.04 44.50 -48.53
CA VAL A 556 17.07 45.54 -48.73
C VAL A 556 18.46 44.92 -48.52
N TYR A 557 18.92 44.11 -49.48
CA TYR A 557 20.18 44.28 -50.23
C TYR A 557 20.47 43.14 -51.19
#